data_AF-A0A965C9M2-F1
#
_entry.id   AF-A0A965C9M2-F1
#
_cell.length_a   1.000
_cell.length_b   1.000
_cell.length_c   1.000
_cell.angle_alpha   90.00
_cell.angle_beta   90.00
_cell.angle_gamma   90.00
#
_symmetry.space_group_name_H-M   'P 1'
#
loop_
_entity.id
_entity.type
_entity.pdbx_description
1 polymer ?
#
loop_
_entity_poly.entity_id
_entity_poly.type
_entity_poly.pdbx_seq_one_letter_code
_entity_poly.pdbx_strand_id
1 'polypeptide(L)'
;MKRKEAVYKGLQFTPVYFEDTSLTSPDYFQISEFPNRLTAGKNLFKLRGNAQNLKVGGVLGIEILDYNGDPIYHEVVDYIDEDKSRVIAIYIYEDTSPGDCTITLLSEAVTINNISVPAEWQNKPNVRWTRSVSVNPNVSNVSEIIFETEPELVVEEIIGVQLDRTYANGQFPIYTTGQIRYYLYNNQPAIEITGGTFTSDMSTGTVTVATPSNPTPTPNYVVATTPYVSTIKKILSPTTALLDTEYTVYSSQSISSHTYNAFGYSAFSLSYEATPTYSPTENSQSFAYIQVKGLDPATGDVSRIKVFTNNNGTVRGMGLS
;
A
#
# COMPACT_ATOMS: atom_id res chain seq x y z
N MET A 1 -7.16 6.94 7.09
CA MET A 1 -7.99 7.66 8.09
C MET A 1 -9.43 7.76 7.59
N LYS A 2 -10.44 7.44 8.42
CA LYS A 2 -11.85 7.64 8.06
C LYS A 2 -12.16 9.14 8.04
N ARG A 3 -12.83 9.63 6.98
CA ARG A 3 -13.22 11.04 6.86
C ARG A 3 -14.29 11.39 7.89
N LYS A 4 -14.08 12.51 8.57
CA LYS A 4 -15.00 13.17 9.50
C LYS A 4 -15.31 14.56 8.94
N GLU A 5 -16.55 15.01 9.14
CA GLU A 5 -17.04 16.27 8.59
C GLU A 5 -16.98 17.40 9.61
N ALA A 6 -16.50 18.56 9.19
CA ALA A 6 -16.49 19.77 9.99
C ALA A 6 -17.70 20.65 9.63
N VAL A 7 -18.24 21.33 10.63
CA VAL A 7 -19.33 22.29 10.44
C VAL A 7 -18.77 23.70 10.63
N TYR A 8 -19.03 24.57 9.65
CA TYR A 8 -18.71 25.99 9.75
C TYR A 8 -19.53 26.65 10.87
N LYS A 9 -18.84 27.35 11.79
CA LYS A 9 -19.43 28.00 12.96
C LYS A 9 -19.39 29.53 12.87
N GLY A 10 -18.51 30.10 12.04
CA GLY A 10 -18.35 31.55 11.86
C GLY A 10 -17.81 32.26 13.10
N LEU A 11 -16.95 31.59 13.88
CA LEU A 11 -16.39 32.13 15.13
C LEU A 11 -15.56 33.40 14.90
N GLN A 12 -14.98 33.56 13.70
CA GLN A 12 -14.30 34.79 13.29
C GLN A 12 -15.21 36.03 13.21
N PHE A 13 -16.53 35.85 13.21
CA PHE A 13 -17.50 36.95 13.19
C PHE A 13 -18.22 37.15 14.52
N THR A 14 -18.03 36.23 15.48
CA THR A 14 -18.60 36.36 16.82
C THR A 14 -18.02 37.60 17.51
N PRO A 15 -18.85 38.56 17.95
CA PRO A 15 -18.37 39.72 18.69
C PRO A 15 -17.71 39.29 20.00
N VAL A 16 -16.56 39.87 20.30
CA VAL A 16 -15.82 39.65 21.54
C VAL A 16 -15.49 40.96 22.23
N TYR A 17 -15.25 40.89 23.54
CA TYR A 17 -14.81 42.04 24.32
C TYR A 17 -13.31 42.31 24.13
N PHE A 18 -12.52 41.26 23.88
CA PHE A 18 -11.08 41.34 23.74
C PHE A 18 -10.53 40.40 22.66
N GLU A 19 -9.61 40.95 21.87
CA GLU A 19 -8.82 40.23 20.88
C GLU A 19 -7.41 40.01 21.43
N ASP A 20 -7.05 38.75 21.67
CA ASP A 20 -5.70 38.38 22.04
C ASP A 20 -4.83 38.25 20.78
N THR A 21 -3.90 39.18 20.63
CA THR A 21 -2.95 39.24 19.50
C THR A 21 -1.58 38.65 19.82
N SER A 22 -1.40 38.11 21.03
CA SER A 22 -0.13 37.50 21.43
C SER A 22 0.09 36.15 20.75
N LEU A 23 1.35 35.77 20.53
CA LEU A 23 1.69 34.57 19.76
C LEU A 23 1.21 33.26 20.40
N THR A 24 1.19 33.19 21.73
CA THR A 24 0.89 31.98 22.51
C THR A 24 -0.24 32.17 23.51
N SER A 25 -0.88 33.33 23.57
CA SER A 25 -1.96 33.60 24.51
C SER A 25 -1.61 33.28 25.98
N PRO A 26 -0.53 33.84 26.54
CA PRO A 26 -0.04 33.46 27.87
C PRO A 26 -1.06 33.70 28.98
N ASP A 27 -1.94 34.70 28.80
CA ASP A 27 -2.94 35.09 29.78
C ASP A 27 -4.28 34.36 29.62
N TYR A 28 -4.54 33.68 28.49
CA TYR A 28 -5.82 33.02 28.23
C TYR A 28 -5.64 31.58 27.78
N PHE A 29 -5.36 31.30 26.51
CA PHE A 29 -5.37 29.93 25.98
C PHE A 29 -4.09 29.13 26.32
N GLN A 30 -2.97 29.81 26.55
CA GLN A 30 -1.67 29.20 26.88
C GLN A 30 -1.27 28.10 25.91
N ILE A 31 -1.05 28.48 24.65
CA ILE A 31 -0.60 27.58 23.59
C ILE A 31 0.82 27.10 23.92
N SER A 32 0.94 25.85 24.31
CA SER A 32 2.21 25.22 24.70
C SER A 32 2.97 24.67 23.48
N GLU A 33 2.25 24.20 22.48
CA GLU A 33 2.81 23.68 21.23
C GLU A 33 1.95 24.09 20.05
N PHE A 34 2.58 24.57 18.98
CA PHE A 34 1.89 24.98 17.77
C PHE A 34 2.71 24.59 16.53
N PRO A 35 2.10 23.94 15.52
CA PRO A 35 2.82 23.45 14.37
C PRO A 35 3.29 24.60 13.48
N ASN A 36 4.45 24.44 12.85
CA ASN A 36 4.94 25.38 11.83
C ASN A 36 4.23 25.20 10.49
N ARG A 37 3.67 24.01 10.25
CA ARG A 37 2.92 23.62 9.05
C ARG A 37 2.05 22.41 9.38
N LEU A 38 0.84 22.37 8.84
CA LEU A 38 -0.02 21.20 8.84
C LEU A 38 0.27 20.35 7.59
N THR A 39 0.55 19.08 7.81
CA THR A 39 0.90 18.07 6.79
C THR A 39 -0.27 17.11 6.57
N ALA A 40 -0.18 16.17 5.62
CA ALA A 40 -1.23 15.18 5.40
C ALA A 40 -1.58 14.40 6.68
N GLY A 41 -2.85 14.02 6.89
CA GLY A 41 -3.26 13.17 8.01
C GLY A 41 -3.57 13.95 9.30
N LYS A 42 -3.37 13.30 10.46
CA LYS A 42 -3.69 13.87 11.78
C LYS A 42 -2.54 14.71 12.29
N ASN A 43 -2.76 16.00 12.47
CA ASN A 43 -1.80 16.94 13.06
C ASN A 43 -2.31 17.35 14.45
N LEU A 44 -1.52 18.12 15.19
CA LEU A 44 -1.92 18.58 16.51
C LEU A 44 -1.42 19.98 16.86
N PHE A 45 -2.08 20.60 17.83
CA PHE A 45 -1.52 21.65 18.67
C PHE A 45 -1.97 21.43 20.12
N LYS A 46 -1.28 22.07 21.06
CA LYS A 46 -1.49 21.86 22.50
C LYS A 46 -1.77 23.18 23.21
N LEU A 47 -2.66 23.13 24.20
CA LEU A 47 -3.00 24.29 25.03
C LEU A 47 -3.32 23.87 26.46
N ARG A 48 -3.20 24.80 27.41
CA ARG A 48 -3.49 24.53 28.84
C ARG A 48 -4.73 25.25 29.36
N GLY A 49 -4.96 26.48 28.89
CA GLY A 49 -5.97 27.37 29.43
C GLY A 49 -5.58 27.93 30.81
N ASN A 50 -5.56 29.25 30.93
CA ASN A 50 -5.29 29.97 32.17
C ASN A 50 -6.55 29.98 33.04
N ALA A 51 -6.58 29.15 34.09
CA ALA A 51 -7.73 29.00 34.96
C ALA A 51 -8.05 30.24 35.83
N GLN A 52 -7.11 31.20 35.92
CA GLN A 52 -7.32 32.45 36.64
C GLN A 52 -8.13 33.45 35.80
N ASN A 53 -7.83 33.52 34.50
CA ASN A 53 -8.47 34.49 33.60
C ASN A 53 -9.63 33.90 32.80
N LEU A 54 -9.63 32.60 32.52
CA LEU A 54 -10.74 31.92 31.85
C LEU A 54 -11.73 31.33 32.85
N LYS A 55 -13.01 31.26 32.46
CA LYS A 55 -14.03 30.61 33.27
C LYS A 55 -13.84 29.10 33.27
N VAL A 56 -13.55 28.55 34.45
CA VAL A 56 -13.46 27.11 34.67
C VAL A 56 -14.80 26.44 34.34
N GLY A 57 -14.76 25.37 33.54
CA GLY A 57 -15.95 24.69 33.03
C GLY A 57 -16.65 25.42 31.87
N GLY A 58 -16.09 26.54 31.39
CA GLY A 58 -16.54 27.22 30.18
C GLY A 58 -16.28 26.40 28.92
N VAL A 59 -17.02 26.73 27.85
CA VAL A 59 -16.89 26.08 26.55
C VAL A 59 -15.72 26.70 25.77
N LEU A 60 -14.83 25.86 25.25
CA LEU A 60 -13.81 26.25 24.28
C LEU A 60 -14.38 26.14 22.86
N GLY A 61 -14.58 27.28 22.21
CA GLY A 61 -14.91 27.34 20.79
C GLY A 61 -13.64 27.18 19.97
N ILE A 62 -13.65 26.21 19.05
CA ILE A 62 -12.57 25.99 18.08
C ILE A 62 -13.17 25.99 16.68
N GLU A 63 -12.54 26.71 15.77
CA GLU A 63 -12.81 26.70 14.34
C GLU A 63 -11.49 26.81 13.58
N ILE A 64 -11.35 26.00 12.53
CA ILE A 64 -10.19 25.99 11.66
C ILE A 64 -10.71 26.08 10.24
N LEU A 65 -10.30 27.12 9.51
CA LEU A 65 -10.72 27.37 8.14
C LEU A 65 -9.51 27.28 7.22
N ASP A 66 -9.61 26.51 6.15
CA ASP A 66 -8.57 26.41 5.14
C ASP A 66 -8.42 27.71 4.33
N TYR A 67 -7.53 27.70 3.33
CA TYR A 67 -7.28 28.86 2.47
C TYR A 67 -8.54 29.35 1.73
N ASN A 68 -9.47 28.45 1.38
CA ASN A 68 -10.71 28.78 0.70
C ASN A 68 -11.84 29.19 1.67
N GLY A 69 -11.60 29.10 2.98
CA GLY A 69 -12.60 29.35 4.01
C GLY A 69 -13.43 28.12 4.37
N ASP A 70 -13.08 26.93 3.86
CA ASP A 70 -13.78 25.69 4.16
C ASP A 70 -13.34 25.15 5.53
N PRO A 71 -14.27 24.62 6.35
CA PRO A 71 -13.95 24.16 7.69
C PRO A 71 -13.12 22.87 7.66
N ILE A 72 -12.00 22.88 8.39
CA ILE A 72 -11.15 21.71 8.64
C ILE A 72 -11.63 21.01 9.91
N TYR A 73 -11.78 19.68 9.82
CA TYR A 73 -12.20 18.88 10.97
C TYR A 73 -11.13 18.88 12.06
N HIS A 74 -11.58 19.03 13.30
CA HIS A 74 -10.75 18.98 14.48
C HIS A 74 -11.52 18.37 15.65
N GLU A 75 -10.80 17.84 16.61
CA GLU A 75 -11.37 17.33 17.85
C GLU A 75 -10.40 17.48 19.01
N VAL A 76 -10.95 17.58 20.22
CA VAL A 76 -10.17 17.52 21.45
C VAL A 76 -9.95 16.05 21.76
N VAL A 77 -8.69 15.62 21.80
CA VAL A 77 -8.29 14.25 22.10
C VAL A 77 -8.57 13.99 23.58
N ASP A 78 -9.11 12.81 23.92
CA ASP A 78 -9.28 12.38 25.32
C ASP A 78 -7.94 11.90 25.91
N TYR A 79 -6.98 12.83 25.93
CA TYR A 79 -5.63 12.64 26.39
C TYR A 79 -5.13 13.91 27.08
N ILE A 80 -4.41 13.73 28.18
CA ILE A 80 -3.75 14.82 28.90
C ILE A 80 -2.26 14.52 28.85
N ASP A 81 -1.52 15.43 28.23
CA ASP A 81 -0.07 15.32 28.11
C ASP A 81 0.60 15.42 29.49
N GLU A 82 1.86 14.97 29.61
CA GLU A 82 2.62 14.96 30.86
C GLU A 82 2.69 16.35 31.49
N ASP A 83 2.75 17.38 30.64
CA ASP A 83 2.80 18.80 31.00
C ASP A 83 1.42 19.42 31.32
N LYS A 84 0.38 18.60 31.39
CA LYS A 84 -1.04 18.94 31.60
C LYS A 84 -1.74 19.66 30.44
N SER A 85 -1.13 19.71 29.27
CA SER A 85 -1.79 20.25 28.07
C SER A 85 -2.91 19.35 27.57
N ARG A 86 -3.94 19.98 27.01
CA ARG A 86 -4.95 19.34 26.17
C ARG A 86 -4.45 19.34 24.72
N VAL A 87 -4.71 18.24 24.03
CA VAL A 87 -4.32 18.04 22.63
C VAL A 87 -5.52 18.24 21.73
N ILE A 88 -5.35 19.05 20.68
CA ILE A 88 -6.37 19.25 19.65
C ILE A 88 -5.84 18.62 18.37
N ALA A 89 -6.50 17.57 17.92
CA ALA A 89 -6.19 16.90 16.66
C ALA A 89 -6.82 17.67 15.49
N ILE A 90 -6.05 17.88 14.42
CA ILE A 90 -6.48 18.54 13.19
C ILE A 90 -6.35 17.56 12.02
N TYR A 91 -7.40 17.37 11.27
CA TYR A 91 -7.48 16.37 10.21
C TYR A 91 -7.29 17.03 8.85
N ILE A 92 -6.14 16.79 8.21
CA ILE A 92 -5.84 17.27 6.87
C ILE A 92 -6.07 16.14 5.88
N TYR A 93 -7.06 16.31 5.00
CA TYR A 93 -7.40 15.38 3.94
C TYR A 93 -6.70 15.74 2.63
N GLU A 94 -6.65 14.80 1.69
CA GLU A 94 -6.03 14.99 0.38
C GLU A 94 -6.65 16.15 -0.42
N ASP A 95 -7.93 16.43 -0.19
CA ASP A 95 -8.68 17.51 -0.84
C ASP A 95 -8.72 18.81 -0.02
N THR A 96 -8.02 18.88 1.12
CA THR A 96 -7.90 20.13 1.89
C THR A 96 -7.09 21.15 1.10
N SER A 97 -7.58 22.38 0.98
CA SER A 97 -6.94 23.40 0.14
C SER A 97 -5.54 23.75 0.67
N PRO A 98 -4.47 23.65 -0.16
CA PRO A 98 -3.14 24.08 0.25
C PRO A 98 -3.09 25.60 0.42
N GLY A 99 -2.30 26.07 1.40
CA GLY A 99 -2.18 27.50 1.70
C GLY A 99 -2.32 27.78 3.19
N ASP A 100 -2.44 29.05 3.56
CA ASP A 100 -2.58 29.44 4.97
C ASP A 100 -4.01 29.17 5.45
N CYS A 101 -4.15 28.33 6.48
CA CYS A 101 -5.39 28.18 7.22
C CYS A 101 -5.38 29.06 8.46
N THR A 102 -6.56 29.40 8.98
CA THR A 102 -6.73 30.19 10.19
C THR A 102 -7.36 29.36 11.30
N ILE A 103 -6.67 29.25 12.44
CA ILE A 103 -7.20 28.66 13.68
C ILE A 103 -7.75 29.78 14.55
N THR A 104 -9.02 29.65 14.95
CA THR A 104 -9.74 30.59 15.80
C THR A 104 -10.17 29.90 17.09
N LEU A 105 -9.76 30.45 18.22
CA LEU A 105 -10.16 30.02 19.55
C LEU A 105 -11.02 31.09 20.22
N LEU A 106 -12.17 30.68 20.79
CA LEU A 106 -13.05 31.53 21.57
C LEU A 106 -13.30 30.92 22.96
N SER A 107 -13.35 31.76 23.97
CA SER A 107 -13.73 31.34 25.32
C SER A 107 -14.36 32.50 26.10
N GLU A 108 -14.84 32.21 27.31
CA GLU A 108 -15.28 33.18 28.29
C GLU A 108 -14.13 33.49 29.27
N ALA A 109 -13.60 34.70 29.19
CA ALA A 109 -12.71 35.28 30.19
C ALA A 109 -13.53 35.90 31.35
N VAL A 110 -13.06 35.69 32.57
CA VAL A 110 -13.56 36.29 33.82
C VAL A 110 -12.85 37.62 34.09
N THR A 111 -11.58 37.72 33.74
CA THR A 111 -10.74 38.91 33.91
C THR A 111 -9.93 39.20 32.65
N ILE A 112 -9.83 40.48 32.30
CA ILE A 112 -9.01 40.98 31.20
C ILE A 112 -8.12 42.09 31.75
N ASN A 113 -6.81 41.96 31.58
CA ASN A 113 -5.83 42.87 32.18
C ASN A 113 -6.04 43.06 33.70
N ASN A 114 -6.37 41.98 34.41
CA ASN A 114 -6.71 41.95 35.85
C ASN A 114 -7.97 42.73 36.25
N ILE A 115 -8.84 43.08 35.29
CA ILE A 115 -10.12 43.74 35.54
C ILE A 115 -11.25 42.77 35.18
N SER A 116 -12.24 42.61 36.06
CA SER A 116 -13.41 41.77 35.77
C SER A 116 -14.13 42.24 34.50
N VAL A 117 -14.52 41.28 33.66
CA VAL A 117 -15.29 41.61 32.45
C VAL A 117 -16.64 42.25 32.81
N PRO A 118 -17.10 43.26 32.03
CA PRO A 118 -18.40 43.91 32.24
C PRO A 118 -19.56 42.90 32.25
N ALA A 119 -20.64 43.22 32.98
CA ALA A 119 -21.78 42.32 33.15
C ALA A 119 -22.41 41.90 31.82
N GLU A 120 -22.43 42.78 30.83
CA GLU A 120 -22.93 42.51 29.49
C GLU A 120 -22.05 41.51 28.71
N TRP A 121 -20.83 41.21 29.16
CA TRP A 121 -19.88 40.27 28.54
C TRP A 121 -19.68 38.98 29.34
N GLN A 122 -20.43 38.77 30.41
CA GLN A 122 -20.41 37.53 31.20
C GLN A 122 -21.33 36.45 30.59
N ASN A 123 -21.04 35.18 30.89
CA ASN A 123 -21.80 34.00 30.42
C ASN A 123 -21.89 33.84 28.89
N LYS A 124 -20.93 34.40 28.16
CA LYS A 124 -20.78 34.21 26.71
C LYS A 124 -19.31 34.33 26.32
N PRO A 125 -18.92 33.79 25.15
CA PRO A 125 -17.59 34.01 24.61
C PRO A 125 -17.28 35.50 24.47
N ASN A 126 -16.13 35.92 24.98
CA ASN A 126 -15.74 37.32 25.05
C ASN A 126 -14.24 37.56 24.83
N VAL A 127 -13.45 36.49 24.72
CA VAL A 127 -12.05 36.53 24.29
C VAL A 127 -11.87 35.68 23.05
N ARG A 128 -11.14 36.22 22.06
CA ARG A 128 -10.75 35.51 20.85
C ARG A 128 -9.25 35.56 20.66
N TRP A 129 -8.71 34.44 20.19
CA TRP A 129 -7.34 34.34 19.71
C TRP A 129 -7.35 33.71 18.33
N THR A 130 -6.52 34.23 17.43
CA THR A 130 -6.42 33.73 16.05
C THR A 130 -4.97 33.57 15.64
N ARG A 131 -4.66 32.48 14.93
CA ARG A 131 -3.33 32.28 14.35
C ARG A 131 -3.41 31.54 13.02
N SER A 132 -2.62 32.00 12.06
CA SER A 132 -2.48 31.34 10.76
C SER A 132 -1.33 30.34 10.75
N VAL A 133 -1.51 29.25 9.98
CA VAL A 133 -0.50 28.23 9.75
C VAL A 133 -0.64 27.67 8.33
N SER A 134 0.48 27.40 7.68
CA SER A 134 0.48 26.82 6.34
C SER A 134 -0.03 25.37 6.35
N VAL A 135 -0.81 24.99 5.35
CA VAL A 135 -1.31 23.64 5.10
C VAL A 135 -0.70 23.11 3.81
N ASN A 136 -0.18 21.90 3.85
CA ASN A 136 0.23 21.16 2.65
C ASN A 136 -0.17 19.68 2.76
N PRO A 137 -1.27 19.26 2.10
CA PRO A 137 -1.75 17.88 2.15
C PRO A 137 -0.87 16.90 1.36
N ASN A 138 0.13 17.37 0.61
CA ASN A 138 1.00 16.53 -0.22
C ASN A 138 2.31 16.12 0.48
N VAL A 139 2.52 16.57 1.71
CA VAL A 139 3.72 16.26 2.50
C VAL A 139 3.34 15.24 3.57
N SER A 140 4.17 14.21 3.72
CA SER A 140 4.01 13.18 4.75
C SER A 140 3.89 13.79 6.14
N ASN A 141 3.08 13.15 6.98
CA ASN A 141 2.88 13.58 8.35
C ASN A 141 4.20 13.53 9.14
N VAL A 142 4.46 14.57 9.93
CA VAL A 142 5.62 14.64 10.85
C VAL A 142 5.22 15.01 12.27
N SER A 143 3.92 14.95 12.58
CA SER A 143 3.38 15.26 13.90
C SER A 143 3.67 14.13 14.88
N GLU A 144 3.69 14.46 16.17
CA GLU A 144 3.81 13.48 17.24
C GLU A 144 2.67 12.46 17.20
N ILE A 145 3.04 11.19 17.39
CA ILE A 145 2.11 10.06 17.43
C ILE A 145 1.61 9.89 18.87
N ILE A 146 0.32 10.15 19.09
CA ILE A 146 -0.33 9.97 20.40
C ILE A 146 -1.43 8.93 20.24
N PHE A 147 -1.44 7.92 21.10
CA PHE A 147 -2.49 6.91 21.15
C PHE A 147 -3.46 7.23 22.30
N GLU A 148 -4.76 7.28 22.01
CA GLU A 148 -5.81 7.29 23.05
C GLU A 148 -5.91 5.92 23.74
N THR A 149 -5.69 4.85 22.99
CA THR A 149 -5.65 3.47 23.50
C THR A 149 -4.34 2.83 23.05
N GLU A 150 -3.57 2.32 24.01
CA GLU A 150 -2.29 1.68 23.72
C GLU A 150 -2.46 0.49 22.75
N PRO A 151 -1.58 0.35 21.74
CA PRO A 151 -1.64 -0.75 20.80
C PRO A 151 -1.32 -2.09 21.47
N GLU A 152 -1.94 -3.16 20.99
CA GLU A 152 -1.70 -4.52 21.50
C GLU A 152 -0.67 -5.27 20.63
N LEU A 153 0.25 -5.97 21.28
CA LEU A 153 1.27 -6.81 20.63
C LEU A 153 1.13 -8.27 21.10
N VAL A 154 0.94 -9.17 20.14
CA VAL A 154 0.96 -10.62 20.34
C VAL A 154 2.17 -11.20 19.63
N VAL A 155 2.99 -11.97 20.35
CA VAL A 155 4.15 -12.68 19.82
C VAL A 155 4.04 -14.15 20.23
N GLU A 156 3.95 -15.03 19.24
CA GLU A 156 3.87 -16.48 19.44
C GLU A 156 4.90 -17.20 18.58
N GLU A 157 5.36 -18.36 19.03
CA GLU A 157 6.16 -19.27 18.22
C GLU A 157 5.24 -20.27 17.53
N ILE A 158 5.42 -20.44 16.21
CA ILE A 158 4.75 -21.50 15.44
C ILE A 158 5.79 -22.46 14.86
N ILE A 159 5.56 -23.76 15.01
CA ILE A 159 6.44 -24.80 14.49
C ILE A 159 5.82 -25.35 13.20
N GLY A 160 6.48 -25.13 12.07
CA GLY A 160 6.09 -25.66 10.77
C GLY A 160 6.96 -26.85 10.35
N VAL A 161 6.38 -27.81 9.63
CA VAL A 161 7.14 -28.94 9.06
C VAL A 161 7.84 -28.52 7.78
N GLN A 162 9.11 -28.91 7.61
CA GLN A 162 9.83 -28.73 6.36
C GLN A 162 9.31 -29.75 5.33
N LEU A 163 8.94 -29.27 4.14
CA LEU A 163 8.50 -30.12 3.03
C LEU A 163 9.66 -30.31 2.04
N ASP A 164 10.01 -31.56 1.76
CA ASP A 164 10.92 -31.88 0.68
C ASP A 164 10.18 -31.95 -0.65
N ARG A 165 10.78 -31.37 -1.69
CA ARG A 165 10.29 -31.45 -3.06
C ARG A 165 10.96 -32.63 -3.76
N THR A 166 10.17 -33.60 -4.20
CA THR A 166 10.63 -34.73 -5.00
C THR A 166 10.01 -34.71 -6.39
N TYR A 167 10.79 -35.07 -7.40
CA TYR A 167 10.31 -35.21 -8.78
C TYR A 167 10.43 -36.67 -9.20
N ALA A 168 9.39 -37.23 -9.81
CA ALA A 168 9.41 -38.63 -10.27
C ALA A 168 10.49 -38.89 -11.32
N ASN A 169 10.74 -37.93 -12.22
CA ASN A 169 11.68 -38.06 -13.34
C ASN A 169 12.62 -36.84 -13.50
N GLY A 170 12.98 -36.20 -12.37
CA GLY A 170 13.75 -34.95 -12.36
C GLY A 170 12.89 -33.70 -12.63
N GLN A 171 13.47 -32.51 -12.43
CA GLN A 171 12.74 -31.24 -12.57
C GLN A 171 12.43 -30.90 -14.03
N PHE A 172 13.33 -31.23 -14.96
CA PHE A 172 13.19 -30.96 -16.39
C PHE A 172 13.25 -32.25 -17.24
N PRO A 173 12.22 -33.13 -17.17
CA PRO A 173 12.18 -34.32 -18.00
C PRO A 173 12.03 -34.00 -19.49
N ILE A 174 12.49 -34.92 -20.33
CA ILE A 174 12.33 -34.86 -21.80
C ILE A 174 11.31 -35.91 -22.23
N TYR A 175 10.21 -35.48 -22.83
CA TYR A 175 9.16 -36.33 -23.38
C TYR A 175 9.36 -36.55 -24.88
N THR A 176 9.37 -37.82 -25.31
CA THR A 176 9.64 -38.23 -26.70
C THR A 176 8.64 -39.28 -27.22
N THR A 177 7.58 -39.56 -26.47
CA THR A 177 6.60 -40.59 -26.83
C THR A 177 5.66 -40.10 -27.93
N GLY A 178 5.54 -40.88 -29.00
CA GLY A 178 4.65 -40.58 -30.13
C GLY A 178 5.31 -39.71 -31.21
N GLN A 179 4.47 -39.14 -32.07
CA GLN A 179 4.88 -38.24 -33.14
C GLN A 179 3.96 -37.03 -33.19
N ILE A 180 4.46 -35.88 -33.64
CA ILE A 180 3.65 -34.67 -33.79
C ILE A 180 3.58 -34.23 -35.24
N ARG A 181 2.41 -33.74 -35.66
CA ARG A 181 2.25 -32.95 -36.88
C ARG A 181 2.04 -31.49 -36.51
N TYR A 182 2.47 -30.59 -37.38
CA TYR A 182 2.28 -29.14 -37.24
C TYR A 182 1.26 -28.64 -38.25
N TYR A 183 0.44 -27.68 -37.84
CA TYR A 183 -0.57 -27.03 -38.69
C TYR A 183 -0.95 -25.67 -38.10
N LEU A 184 -1.64 -24.84 -38.88
CA LEU A 184 -2.22 -23.59 -38.39
C LEU A 184 -3.67 -23.81 -37.94
N TYR A 185 -3.96 -23.58 -36.67
CA TYR A 185 -5.31 -23.58 -36.11
C TYR A 185 -5.77 -22.14 -35.90
N ASN A 186 -6.74 -21.66 -36.69
CA ASN A 186 -7.20 -20.27 -36.68
C ASN A 186 -6.03 -19.27 -36.79
N ASN A 187 -5.13 -19.49 -37.75
CA ASN A 187 -3.91 -18.70 -37.97
C ASN A 187 -2.90 -18.72 -36.79
N GLN A 188 -3.00 -19.69 -35.89
CA GLN A 188 -2.01 -19.89 -34.82
C GLN A 188 -1.22 -21.19 -35.02
N PRO A 189 0.10 -21.19 -34.78
CA PRO A 189 0.92 -22.39 -34.70
C PRO A 189 0.31 -23.43 -33.76
N ALA A 190 0.05 -24.63 -34.27
CA ALA A 190 -0.50 -25.73 -33.50
C ALA A 190 0.21 -27.04 -33.82
N ILE A 191 0.26 -27.92 -32.82
CA ILE A 191 0.70 -29.30 -32.99
C ILE A 191 -0.38 -30.26 -32.52
N GLU A 192 -0.43 -31.40 -33.19
CA GLU A 192 -1.24 -32.54 -32.76
C GLU A 192 -0.34 -33.76 -32.61
N ILE A 193 -0.46 -34.44 -31.47
CA ILE A 193 0.30 -35.64 -31.13
C ILE A 193 -0.51 -36.90 -31.43
N THR A 194 0.18 -37.92 -31.93
CA THR A 194 -0.31 -39.30 -32.06
C THR A 194 0.60 -40.26 -31.32
N GLY A 195 0.05 -41.32 -30.72
CA GLY A 195 0.82 -42.28 -29.92
C GLY A 195 1.34 -41.75 -28.58
N GLY A 196 0.86 -40.58 -28.14
CA GLY A 196 1.21 -39.92 -26.89
C GLY A 196 0.14 -38.91 -26.47
N THR A 197 0.31 -38.27 -25.31
CA THR A 197 -0.63 -37.27 -24.79
C THR A 197 0.11 -36.14 -24.06
N PHE A 198 -0.35 -34.91 -24.24
CA PHE A 198 0.08 -33.76 -23.46
C PHE A 198 -0.53 -33.78 -22.05
N THR A 199 0.27 -33.44 -21.06
CA THR A 199 -0.16 -33.26 -19.65
C THR A 199 -0.11 -31.78 -19.26
N SER A 200 -0.75 -31.39 -18.17
CA SER A 200 -0.74 -29.99 -17.69
C SER A 200 0.68 -29.43 -17.50
N ASP A 201 1.60 -30.26 -16.98
CA ASP A 201 2.99 -29.87 -16.71
C ASP A 201 3.76 -29.49 -17.98
N MET A 202 3.31 -29.95 -19.15
CA MET A 202 3.93 -29.62 -20.43
C MET A 202 3.60 -28.21 -20.92
N SER A 203 2.70 -27.49 -20.24
CA SER A 203 2.48 -26.06 -20.55
C SER A 203 3.79 -25.30 -20.40
N THR A 204 4.11 -24.40 -21.34
CA THR A 204 5.40 -23.69 -21.45
C THR A 204 6.62 -24.53 -21.83
N GLY A 205 6.46 -25.85 -22.00
CA GLY A 205 7.56 -26.72 -22.42
C GLY A 205 8.07 -26.42 -23.83
N THR A 206 9.35 -26.67 -24.06
CA THR A 206 10.04 -26.46 -25.34
C THR A 206 9.96 -27.71 -26.20
N VAL A 207 9.24 -27.62 -27.31
CA VAL A 207 9.15 -28.64 -28.36
C VAL A 207 10.28 -28.44 -29.36
N THR A 208 10.99 -29.53 -29.67
CA THR A 208 12.01 -29.59 -30.72
C THR A 208 11.70 -30.73 -31.69
N VAL A 209 11.64 -30.41 -32.98
CA VAL A 209 11.51 -31.36 -34.08
C VAL A 209 12.77 -31.26 -34.91
N ALA A 210 13.69 -32.21 -34.74
CA ALA A 210 14.99 -32.20 -35.40
C ALA A 210 14.86 -32.27 -36.94
N THR A 211 13.94 -33.09 -37.42
CA THR A 211 13.73 -33.36 -38.85
C THR A 211 12.23 -33.35 -39.20
N PRO A 212 11.62 -32.19 -39.48
CA PRO A 212 10.22 -32.11 -39.89
C PRO A 212 9.97 -32.87 -41.21
N SER A 213 8.96 -33.73 -41.21
CA SER A 213 8.60 -34.58 -42.35
C SER A 213 7.68 -33.84 -43.31
N ASN A 214 8.04 -33.77 -44.59
CA ASN A 214 7.24 -33.17 -45.67
C ASN A 214 6.68 -31.76 -45.30
N PRO A 215 7.53 -30.79 -44.95
CA PRO A 215 7.07 -29.45 -44.60
C PRO A 215 6.48 -28.73 -45.85
N THR A 216 5.38 -28.02 -45.66
CA THR A 216 4.64 -27.32 -46.71
C THR A 216 4.32 -25.87 -46.32
N PRO A 217 4.27 -24.91 -47.25
CA PRO A 217 4.46 -25.07 -48.70
C PRO A 217 5.93 -25.34 -49.09
N THR A 218 6.14 -25.95 -50.26
CA THR A 218 7.48 -26.21 -50.80
C THR A 218 8.18 -24.88 -51.12
N PRO A 219 9.40 -24.63 -50.60
CA PRO A 219 10.13 -23.40 -50.89
C PRO A 219 10.52 -23.32 -52.38
N ASN A 220 10.50 -22.11 -52.95
CA ASN A 220 10.96 -21.85 -54.33
C ASN A 220 12.50 -21.74 -54.45
N TYR A 221 13.23 -22.02 -53.36
CA TYR A 221 14.68 -21.90 -53.26
C TYR A 221 15.25 -22.99 -52.35
N VAL A 222 16.54 -23.26 -52.47
CA VAL A 222 17.21 -24.26 -51.63
C VAL A 222 17.30 -23.73 -50.20
N VAL A 223 16.61 -24.41 -49.27
CA VAL A 223 16.72 -24.20 -47.82
C VAL A 223 17.59 -25.30 -47.22
N ALA A 224 18.38 -24.97 -46.20
CA ALA A 224 18.95 -26.00 -45.33
C ALA A 224 17.84 -26.59 -44.46
N THR A 225 17.89 -27.90 -44.17
CA THR A 225 16.99 -28.50 -43.17
C THR A 225 17.35 -27.95 -41.79
N THR A 226 16.52 -27.06 -41.25
CA THR A 226 16.66 -26.60 -39.87
C THR A 226 15.61 -27.26 -38.98
N PRO A 227 15.99 -27.65 -37.76
CA PRO A 227 15.04 -28.13 -36.77
C PRO A 227 13.97 -27.06 -36.51
N TYR A 228 12.75 -27.49 -36.21
CA TYR A 228 11.72 -26.60 -35.68
C TYR A 228 11.77 -26.61 -34.16
N VAL A 229 11.82 -25.43 -33.54
CA VAL A 229 11.84 -25.27 -32.08
C VAL A 229 10.82 -24.20 -31.69
N SER A 230 9.96 -24.52 -30.72
CA SER A 230 8.96 -23.59 -30.20
C SER A 230 8.54 -23.98 -28.78
N THR A 231 7.92 -23.06 -28.06
CA THR A 231 7.34 -23.29 -26.73
C THR A 231 5.84 -23.53 -26.81
N ILE A 232 5.31 -24.36 -25.92
CA ILE A 232 3.87 -24.59 -25.79
C ILE A 232 3.22 -23.36 -25.17
N LYS A 233 2.49 -22.62 -26.00
CA LYS A 233 1.67 -21.48 -25.58
C LYS A 233 0.48 -21.92 -24.73
N LYS A 234 -0.21 -22.97 -25.17
CA LYS A 234 -1.41 -23.49 -24.49
C LYS A 234 -1.75 -24.90 -24.93
N ILE A 235 -2.07 -25.78 -23.99
CA ILE A 235 -2.62 -27.11 -24.29
C ILE A 235 -4.15 -26.98 -24.43
N LEU A 236 -4.69 -27.40 -25.56
CA LEU A 236 -6.13 -27.35 -25.85
C LEU A 236 -6.84 -28.65 -25.50
N SER A 237 -6.15 -29.78 -25.66
CA SER A 237 -6.63 -31.12 -25.35
C SER A 237 -5.43 -32.03 -25.06
N PRO A 238 -5.65 -33.27 -24.58
CA PRO A 238 -4.57 -34.25 -24.44
C PRO A 238 -3.80 -34.53 -25.74
N THR A 239 -4.34 -34.19 -26.91
CA THR A 239 -3.71 -34.44 -28.20
C THR A 239 -3.33 -33.18 -28.96
N THR A 240 -3.67 -31.97 -28.48
CA THR A 240 -3.49 -30.73 -29.23
C THR A 240 -2.96 -29.60 -28.37
N ALA A 241 -1.94 -28.91 -28.87
CA ALA A 241 -1.34 -27.74 -28.23
C ALA A 241 -1.06 -26.62 -29.23
N LEU A 242 -1.23 -25.38 -28.79
CA LEU A 242 -0.81 -24.16 -29.49
C LEU A 242 0.64 -23.84 -29.13
N LEU A 243 1.38 -23.31 -30.09
CA LEU A 243 2.78 -22.93 -29.97
C LEU A 243 2.96 -21.41 -30.09
N ASP A 244 4.06 -20.89 -29.58
CA ASP A 244 4.34 -19.44 -29.59
C ASP A 244 4.87 -18.94 -30.94
N THR A 245 5.63 -19.76 -31.66
CA THR A 245 6.34 -19.34 -32.87
C THR A 245 5.98 -20.18 -34.09
N GLU A 246 5.87 -19.52 -35.24
CA GLU A 246 5.67 -20.16 -36.54
C GLU A 246 6.94 -20.90 -37.00
N TYR A 247 6.78 -21.93 -37.84
CA TYR A 247 7.93 -22.63 -38.41
C TYR A 247 8.55 -21.81 -39.56
N THR A 248 9.50 -20.95 -39.22
CA THR A 248 10.19 -20.08 -40.17
C THR A 248 11.64 -20.55 -40.39
N VAL A 249 12.07 -20.60 -41.65
CA VAL A 249 13.44 -20.93 -42.06
C VAL A 249 14.02 -19.84 -42.95
N TYR A 250 15.35 -19.77 -43.03
CA TYR A 250 16.06 -18.77 -43.84
C TYR A 250 16.78 -19.42 -45.03
N SER A 251 16.84 -18.71 -46.16
CA SER A 251 17.62 -19.12 -47.32
C SER A 251 19.12 -18.90 -47.08
N SER A 252 19.98 -19.75 -47.66
CA SER A 252 21.42 -19.48 -47.76
C SER A 252 21.78 -18.58 -48.95
N GLN A 253 20.81 -18.26 -49.81
CA GLN A 253 21.00 -17.54 -51.08
C GLN A 253 20.23 -16.22 -51.14
N SER A 254 19.43 -15.89 -50.12
CA SER A 254 18.61 -14.68 -50.05
C SER A 254 18.39 -14.27 -48.58
N ILE A 255 18.09 -12.99 -48.35
CA ILE A 255 17.62 -12.46 -47.05
C ILE A 255 16.14 -12.74 -46.78
N SER A 256 15.46 -13.47 -47.67
CA SER A 256 14.07 -13.86 -47.51
C SER A 256 13.92 -15.03 -46.53
N SER A 257 12.93 -14.95 -45.65
CA SER A 257 12.47 -16.08 -44.84
C SER A 257 11.37 -16.86 -45.58
N HIS A 258 11.20 -18.13 -45.22
CA HIS A 258 10.09 -18.98 -45.63
C HIS A 258 9.37 -19.47 -44.41
N THR A 259 8.05 -19.31 -44.38
CA THR A 259 7.20 -19.83 -43.32
C THR A 259 6.46 -21.06 -43.82
N TYR A 260 6.64 -22.18 -43.12
CA TYR A 260 5.86 -23.37 -43.32
C TYR A 260 4.54 -23.29 -42.55
N ASN A 261 3.46 -23.75 -43.16
CA ASN A 261 2.13 -23.80 -42.57
C ASN A 261 1.80 -25.17 -41.99
N ALA A 262 2.50 -26.22 -42.42
CA ALA A 262 2.29 -27.58 -41.92
C ALA A 262 3.52 -28.47 -42.13
N PHE A 263 3.67 -29.50 -41.28
CA PHE A 263 4.52 -30.67 -41.54
C PHE A 263 3.84 -31.95 -41.01
N GLY A 264 4.13 -33.09 -41.65
CA GLY A 264 3.57 -34.39 -41.29
C GLY A 264 4.14 -34.97 -39.99
N TYR A 265 3.55 -36.07 -39.50
CA TYR A 265 3.96 -36.68 -38.24
C TYR A 265 5.48 -36.95 -38.18
N SER A 266 6.14 -36.30 -37.24
CA SER A 266 7.59 -36.27 -37.07
C SER A 266 7.96 -36.60 -35.63
N ALA A 267 9.14 -37.20 -35.45
CA ALA A 267 9.69 -37.41 -34.12
C ALA A 267 10.01 -36.06 -33.45
N PHE A 268 9.80 -35.97 -32.15
CA PHE A 268 10.02 -34.74 -31.38
C PHE A 268 10.63 -35.04 -30.01
N SER A 269 11.16 -34.00 -29.39
CA SER A 269 11.44 -33.96 -27.96
C SER A 269 10.75 -32.75 -27.34
N LEU A 270 10.24 -32.91 -26.12
CA LEU A 270 9.59 -31.86 -25.35
C LEU A 270 10.19 -31.80 -23.96
N SER A 271 10.94 -30.72 -23.68
CA SER A 271 11.47 -30.45 -22.35
C SER A 271 10.50 -29.55 -21.59
N TYR A 272 10.08 -29.94 -20.39
CA TYR A 272 9.12 -29.19 -19.57
C TYR A 272 9.49 -29.26 -18.10
N GLU A 273 8.95 -28.36 -17.28
CA GLU A 273 9.13 -28.41 -15.83
C GLU A 273 8.03 -29.28 -15.20
N ALA A 274 8.42 -30.37 -14.53
CA ALA A 274 7.46 -31.26 -13.88
C ALA A 274 6.95 -30.68 -12.56
N THR A 275 5.69 -30.91 -12.22
CA THR A 275 5.14 -30.51 -10.92
C THR A 275 5.77 -31.37 -9.80
N PRO A 276 6.38 -30.78 -8.74
CA PRO A 276 6.93 -31.55 -7.64
C PRO A 276 5.84 -32.15 -6.76
N THR A 277 6.13 -33.29 -6.13
CA THR A 277 5.37 -33.78 -4.99
C THR A 277 6.03 -33.34 -3.70
N TYR A 278 5.22 -32.98 -2.70
CA TYR A 278 5.70 -32.58 -1.39
C TYR A 278 5.55 -33.73 -0.39
N SER A 279 6.64 -34.11 0.27
CA SER A 279 6.60 -35.03 1.41
C SER A 279 7.04 -34.32 2.69
N PRO A 280 6.32 -34.50 3.81
CA PRO A 280 6.78 -33.97 5.09
C PRO A 280 8.08 -34.66 5.51
N THR A 281 9.03 -33.88 6.01
CA THR A 281 10.25 -34.39 6.64
C THR A 281 10.08 -34.43 8.16
N GLU A 282 10.96 -35.15 8.86
CA GLU A 282 11.02 -35.11 10.34
C GLU A 282 11.57 -33.77 10.89
N ASN A 283 12.08 -32.90 10.01
CA ASN A 283 12.61 -31.61 10.39
C ASN A 283 11.48 -30.58 10.53
N SER A 284 11.49 -29.85 11.64
CA SER A 284 10.62 -28.70 11.86
C SER A 284 11.42 -27.41 11.91
N GLN A 285 10.81 -26.33 11.44
CA GLN A 285 11.34 -24.98 11.55
C GLN A 285 10.41 -24.14 12.41
N SER A 286 11.02 -23.35 13.30
CA SER A 286 10.31 -22.37 14.11
C SER A 286 10.14 -21.07 13.32
N PHE A 287 8.93 -20.53 13.34
CA PHE A 287 8.61 -19.20 12.83
C PHE A 287 8.02 -18.36 13.97
N ALA A 288 8.27 -17.05 13.94
CA ALA A 288 7.61 -16.11 14.84
C ALA A 288 6.29 -15.63 14.21
N TYR A 289 5.19 -15.81 14.92
CA TYR A 289 3.91 -15.16 14.64
C TYR A 289 3.85 -13.85 15.42
N ILE A 290 3.84 -12.72 14.70
CA ILE A 290 3.76 -11.39 15.31
C ILE A 290 2.49 -10.72 14.80
N GLN A 291 1.60 -10.37 15.72
CA GLN A 291 0.37 -9.63 15.43
C GLN A 291 0.36 -8.33 16.24
N VAL A 292 0.17 -7.21 15.55
CA VAL A 292 0.02 -5.88 16.15
C VAL A 292 -1.39 -5.37 15.87
N LYS A 293 -2.09 -4.90 16.91
CA LYS A 293 -3.45 -4.34 16.80
C LYS A 293 -3.48 -2.92 17.38
N GLY A 294 -4.49 -2.13 17.01
CA GLY A 294 -4.70 -0.80 17.58
C GLY A 294 -3.73 0.27 17.07
N LEU A 295 -3.24 0.17 15.84
CA LEU A 295 -2.27 1.11 15.27
C LEU A 295 -2.91 2.38 14.65
N ASP A 296 -4.11 2.77 15.08
CA ASP A 296 -4.74 4.03 14.67
C ASP A 296 -4.55 5.08 15.78
N PRO A 297 -3.52 5.94 15.71
CA PRO A 297 -3.27 6.94 16.74
C PRO A 297 -4.28 8.08 16.67
N ALA A 298 -4.47 8.82 17.75
CA ALA A 298 -5.30 10.04 17.77
C ALA A 298 -4.65 11.21 17.02
N THR A 299 -3.32 11.27 17.01
CA THR A 299 -2.53 12.25 16.25
C THR A 299 -1.33 11.58 15.58
N GLY A 300 -0.75 12.24 14.57
CA GLY A 300 0.35 11.67 13.81
C GLY A 300 -0.09 10.57 12.84
N ASP A 301 0.88 9.90 12.24
CA ASP A 301 0.66 8.77 11.35
C ASP A 301 1.73 7.69 11.60
N VAL A 302 1.31 6.42 11.69
CA VAL A 302 2.22 5.29 11.88
C VAL A 302 2.68 4.83 10.51
N SER A 303 3.85 5.31 10.07
CA SER A 303 4.40 4.98 8.75
C SER A 303 5.14 3.65 8.72
N ARG A 304 5.79 3.29 9.83
CA ARG A 304 6.70 2.15 9.88
C ARG A 304 6.74 1.48 11.25
N ILE A 305 6.78 0.16 11.21
CA ILE A 305 7.04 -0.70 12.37
C ILE A 305 8.40 -1.36 12.14
N LYS A 306 9.29 -1.30 13.14
CA LYS A 306 10.56 -2.01 13.11
C LYS A 306 10.60 -3.07 14.19
N VAL A 307 10.79 -4.32 13.77
CA VAL A 307 10.94 -5.49 14.66
C VAL A 307 12.41 -5.85 14.76
N PHE A 308 12.88 -6.11 15.99
CA PHE A 308 14.24 -6.57 16.26
C PHE A 308 14.25 -7.99 16.85
N THR A 309 14.91 -8.92 16.14
CA THR A 309 15.07 -10.33 16.53
C THR A 309 16.53 -10.66 16.83
N ASN A 310 16.80 -11.51 17.82
CA ASN A 310 18.14 -12.08 18.04
C ASN A 310 18.18 -13.58 17.68
N ASN A 311 19.39 -14.13 17.51
CA ASN A 311 19.60 -15.53 17.07
C ASN A 311 19.09 -16.61 18.06
N ASN A 312 18.55 -16.23 19.23
CA ASN A 312 17.95 -17.16 20.18
C ASN A 312 16.41 -17.20 20.07
N GLY A 313 15.83 -16.73 18.97
CA GLY A 313 14.38 -16.77 18.74
C GLY A 313 13.58 -15.77 19.59
N THR A 314 14.24 -14.84 20.29
CA THR A 314 13.56 -13.87 21.16
C THR A 314 13.46 -12.51 20.47
N VAL A 315 12.23 -12.00 20.28
CA VAL A 315 11.98 -10.60 19.87
C VAL A 315 12.27 -9.71 21.07
N ARG A 316 13.24 -8.80 20.95
CA ARG A 316 13.70 -7.94 22.08
C ARG A 316 13.07 -6.55 22.13
N GLY A 317 12.43 -6.11 21.05
CA GLY A 317 11.80 -4.79 21.03
C GLY A 317 11.19 -4.43 19.69
N MET A 318 10.23 -3.51 19.73
CA MET A 318 9.55 -2.94 18.59
C MET A 318 9.57 -1.42 18.73
N GLY A 319 9.95 -0.72 17.66
CA GLY A 319 9.88 0.75 17.58
C GLY A 319 8.89 1.17 16.52
N LEU A 320 8.05 2.15 16.85
CA LEU A 320 7.17 2.85 15.91
C LEU A 320 7.83 4.18 15.53
N SER A 321 7.78 4.52 14.24
CA SER A 321 8.30 5.78 13.69
C SER A 321 7.42 6.28 12.56
#